data_AF-A0A2A6REA9-F1
#
_entry.id   AF-A0A2A6REA9-F1
#
_cell.length_a   1.000
_cell.length_b   1.000
_cell.length_c   1.000
_cell.angle_alpha   90.00
_cell.angle_beta   90.00
_cell.angle_gamma   90.00
#
_symmetry.space_group_name_H-M   'P 1'
#
loop_
_entity.id
_entity.type
_entity.pdbx_description
1 polymer ?
#
loop_
_entity_poly.entity_id
_entity_poly.type
_entity_poly.pdbx_seq_one_letter_code
_entity_poly.pdbx_strand_id
1 'polypeptide(L)'
;MTTSNPKEIVEQILQARWHSTISGKAQTYVGQFFDAFTLRQGVYAKVQGNHGIYRVSIFPGNKNVSATCSCYIGKSGYCHHCEALAHAFLLYPETFTAIPKYTMADVSAATTPERIHSVVRSLALAAVIEELEQNNMNLKGIAVSMGVSEQKIRSLIKKERQQGIIDDLTPLKLACVWLLQKFGSRGA
;
A
#
# COMPACT_ATOMS: atom_id res chain seq x y z
N MET A 1 0.25 -7.18 26.27
CA MET A 1 -0.31 -7.30 24.91
C MET A 1 0.84 -7.70 24.01
N THR A 2 0.88 -8.95 23.57
CA THR A 2 1.92 -9.49 22.69
C THR A 2 1.90 -8.68 21.38
N THR A 3 3.01 -8.04 21.05
CA THR A 3 3.21 -7.41 19.74
C THR A 3 3.30 -8.52 18.69
N SER A 4 2.15 -8.96 18.18
CA SER A 4 2.09 -9.99 17.13
C SER A 4 2.89 -9.53 15.93
N ASN A 5 3.69 -10.45 15.36
CA ASN A 5 4.47 -10.18 14.16
C ASN A 5 3.51 -9.75 13.04
N PRO A 6 3.78 -8.67 12.27
CA PRO A 6 2.90 -8.25 11.18
C PRO A 6 2.55 -9.38 10.20
N LYS A 7 3.48 -10.33 10.02
CA LYS A 7 3.27 -11.55 9.24
C LYS A 7 2.18 -12.45 9.84
N GLU A 8 2.21 -12.70 11.14
CA GLU A 8 1.20 -13.51 11.84
C GLU A 8 -0.18 -12.85 11.76
N ILE A 9 -0.25 -11.52 11.85
CA ILE A 9 -1.50 -10.78 11.70
C ILE A 9 -2.07 -10.98 10.30
N VAL A 10 -1.22 -10.90 9.28
CA VAL A 10 -1.61 -11.17 7.89
C VAL A 10 -2.13 -12.61 7.73
N GLU A 11 -1.41 -13.60 8.25
CA GLU A 11 -1.81 -15.01 8.16
C GLU A 11 -3.19 -15.24 8.79
N GLN A 12 -3.42 -14.69 9.99
CA GLN A 12 -4.72 -14.78 10.68
C GLN A 12 -5.85 -14.14 9.86
N ILE A 13 -5.60 -12.97 9.27
CA ILE A 13 -6.54 -12.27 8.42
C ILE A 13 -6.89 -13.11 7.19
N LEU A 14 -5.89 -13.69 6.52
CA LEU A 14 -6.11 -14.49 5.33
C LEU A 14 -6.86 -15.78 5.64
N GLN A 15 -6.50 -16.47 6.73
CA GLN A 15 -7.20 -17.69 7.17
C GLN A 15 -8.67 -17.42 7.51
N ALA A 16 -9.00 -16.26 8.08
CA ALA A 16 -10.39 -15.93 8.40
C ALA A 16 -11.31 -15.86 7.16
N ARG A 17 -10.77 -15.58 5.96
CA ARG A 17 -11.56 -15.38 4.73
C ARG A 17 -11.31 -16.42 3.64
N TRP A 18 -10.11 -16.99 3.57
CA TRP A 18 -9.68 -17.95 2.55
C TRP A 18 -9.12 -19.23 3.19
N HIS A 19 -9.87 -19.80 4.14
CA HIS A 19 -9.56 -21.11 4.73
C HIS A 19 -9.99 -22.30 3.85
N SER A 20 -10.82 -22.07 2.84
CA SER A 20 -11.33 -23.12 1.96
C SER A 20 -10.29 -23.54 0.91
N THR A 21 -10.52 -24.68 0.28
CA THR A 21 -9.74 -25.10 -0.90
C THR A 21 -9.82 -24.03 -1.98
N ILE A 22 -8.66 -23.75 -2.57
CA ILE A 22 -8.53 -22.78 -3.66
C ILE A 22 -9.36 -23.19 -4.89
N SER A 23 -10.04 -22.22 -5.48
CA SER A 23 -10.80 -22.43 -6.71
C SER A 23 -9.90 -22.75 -7.91
N GLY A 24 -10.41 -23.55 -8.87
CA GLY A 24 -9.64 -23.88 -10.08
C GLY A 24 -9.21 -22.66 -10.91
N LYS A 25 -9.96 -21.55 -10.84
CA LYS A 25 -9.60 -20.28 -11.49
C LYS A 25 -8.50 -19.53 -10.75
N ALA A 26 -8.44 -19.63 -9.42
CA ALA A 26 -7.39 -19.01 -8.62
C ALA A 26 -6.09 -19.81 -8.70
N GLN A 27 -6.17 -21.14 -8.78
CA GLN A 27 -5.03 -22.05 -8.86
C GLN A 27 -4.05 -21.66 -9.97
N THR A 28 -4.55 -21.20 -11.12
CA THR A 28 -3.72 -20.81 -12.27
C THR A 28 -2.80 -19.63 -11.98
N TYR A 29 -3.08 -18.81 -10.96
CA TYR A 29 -2.31 -17.62 -10.63
C TYR A 29 -1.40 -17.81 -9.40
N VAL A 30 -1.55 -18.91 -8.66
CA VAL A 30 -0.67 -19.22 -7.52
C VAL A 30 0.75 -19.40 -8.04
N GLY A 31 1.71 -18.67 -7.46
CA GLY A 31 3.10 -18.66 -7.90
C GLY A 31 3.40 -17.75 -9.10
N GLN A 32 2.41 -17.06 -9.67
CA GLN A 32 2.62 -16.09 -10.76
C GLN A 32 2.76 -14.64 -10.30
N PHE A 33 2.77 -14.41 -8.98
CA PHE A 33 2.89 -13.09 -8.41
C PHE A 33 4.34 -12.60 -8.43
N PHE A 34 4.51 -11.31 -8.75
CA PHE A 34 5.78 -10.61 -8.74
C PHE A 34 5.62 -9.23 -8.07
N ASP A 35 6.73 -8.55 -7.74
CA ASP A 35 6.71 -7.34 -6.89
C ASP A 35 5.88 -7.63 -5.62
N ALA A 36 6.10 -8.80 -5.02
CA ALA A 36 5.34 -9.36 -3.91
C ALA A 36 5.98 -8.94 -2.59
N PHE A 37 5.20 -8.31 -1.72
CA PHE A 37 5.69 -7.77 -0.47
C PHE A 37 4.61 -7.66 0.59
N THR A 38 5.06 -7.55 1.84
CA THR A 38 4.20 -7.16 2.96
C THR A 38 4.51 -5.72 3.35
N LEU A 39 3.47 -4.96 3.69
CA LEU A 39 3.61 -3.62 4.25
C LEU A 39 2.55 -3.46 5.34
N ARG A 40 2.97 -3.00 6.52
CA ARG A 40 2.09 -2.91 7.70
C ARG A 40 1.49 -4.30 7.95
N GLN A 41 0.17 -4.43 7.86
CA GLN A 41 -0.56 -5.68 8.08
C GLN A 41 -1.20 -6.20 6.79
N GLY A 42 -0.65 -5.83 5.62
CA GLY A 42 -1.18 -6.21 4.31
C GLY A 42 -0.18 -6.94 3.42
N VAL A 43 -0.71 -7.67 2.46
CA VAL A 43 -0.03 -8.35 1.36
C VAL A 43 -0.33 -7.63 0.06
N TYR A 44 0.69 -7.44 -0.74
CA TYR A 44 0.61 -6.72 -2.00
C TYR A 44 1.43 -7.47 -3.04
N ALA A 45 0.91 -7.54 -4.26
CA ALA A 45 1.64 -8.09 -5.38
C ALA A 45 1.08 -7.62 -6.72
N LYS A 46 1.81 -7.91 -7.78
CA LYS A 46 1.37 -7.80 -9.16
C LYS A 46 1.27 -9.18 -9.79
N VAL A 47 0.35 -9.32 -10.75
CA VAL A 47 0.17 -10.55 -11.52
C VAL A 47 -0.18 -10.21 -12.96
N GLN A 48 0.32 -11.00 -13.91
CA GLN A 48 -0.08 -10.88 -15.30
C GLN A 48 -1.50 -11.43 -15.48
N GLY A 49 -2.43 -10.59 -15.89
CA GLY A 49 -3.79 -10.99 -16.23
C GLY A 49 -4.11 -10.83 -17.71
N ASN A 50 -5.36 -11.08 -18.07
CA ASN A 50 -5.82 -11.10 -19.47
C ASN A 50 -5.73 -9.72 -20.16
N HIS A 51 -5.79 -8.64 -19.38
CA HIS A 51 -5.76 -7.25 -19.91
C HIS A 51 -4.55 -6.48 -19.37
N GLY A 52 -3.45 -7.17 -19.08
CA GLY A 52 -2.21 -6.57 -18.58
C GLY A 52 -1.94 -6.87 -17.11
N ILE A 53 -1.05 -6.07 -16.51
CA ILE A 53 -0.60 -6.27 -15.13
C ILE A 53 -1.68 -5.77 -14.17
N TYR A 54 -2.14 -6.67 -13.30
CA TYR A 54 -3.05 -6.36 -12.22
C TYR A 54 -2.32 -6.19 -10.91
N ARG A 55 -2.69 -5.15 -10.17
CA ARG A 55 -2.26 -4.92 -8.79
C ARG A 55 -3.28 -5.56 -7.86
N VAL A 56 -2.80 -6.34 -6.92
CA VAL A 56 -3.63 -7.07 -5.97
C VAL A 56 -3.15 -6.74 -4.57
N SER A 57 -4.09 -6.39 -3.70
CA SER A 57 -3.81 -6.03 -2.31
C SER A 57 -4.81 -6.71 -1.39
N ILE A 58 -4.32 -7.17 -0.23
CA ILE A 58 -5.13 -7.71 0.85
C ILE A 58 -4.62 -7.11 2.15
N PHE A 59 -5.49 -6.54 2.97
CA PHE A 59 -5.10 -5.82 4.18
C PHE A 59 -6.28 -5.75 5.17
N PRO A 60 -6.06 -5.36 6.43
CA PRO A 60 -7.12 -5.27 7.42
C PRO A 60 -8.08 -4.12 7.04
N GLY A 61 -9.38 -4.39 7.05
CA GLY A 61 -10.43 -3.39 6.98
C GLY A 61 -11.12 -3.20 8.34
N ASN A 62 -12.06 -2.25 8.42
CA ASN A 62 -12.72 -1.89 9.69
C ASN A 62 -13.39 -3.06 10.43
N LYS A 63 -14.00 -4.00 9.69
CA LYS A 63 -14.75 -5.14 10.28
C LYS A 63 -14.43 -6.50 9.64
N ASN A 64 -13.69 -6.52 8.55
CA ASN A 64 -13.37 -7.69 7.74
C ASN A 64 -12.05 -7.45 6.99
N VAL A 65 -11.51 -8.50 6.36
CA VAL A 65 -10.41 -8.37 5.40
C VAL A 65 -10.84 -7.50 4.22
N SER A 66 -10.08 -6.44 3.93
CA SER A 66 -10.19 -5.69 2.68
C SER A 66 -9.32 -6.35 1.63
N ALA A 67 -9.85 -6.52 0.43
CA ALA A 67 -9.05 -6.93 -0.71
C ALA A 67 -9.45 -6.11 -1.93
N THR A 68 -8.47 -5.79 -2.77
CA THR A 68 -8.73 -5.16 -4.06
C THR A 68 -7.84 -5.73 -5.12
N CYS A 69 -8.35 -5.76 -6.33
CA CYS A 69 -7.59 -6.05 -7.52
C CYS A 69 -7.95 -5.03 -8.60
N SER A 70 -6.96 -4.57 -9.36
CA SER A 70 -7.17 -3.61 -10.45
C SER A 70 -7.81 -4.22 -11.71
N CYS A 71 -8.14 -5.51 -11.71
CA CYS A 71 -8.95 -6.10 -12.78
C CYS A 71 -10.39 -5.56 -12.72
N TYR A 72 -11.13 -5.67 -13.82
CA TYR A 72 -12.49 -5.11 -13.93
C TYR A 72 -13.49 -5.71 -12.92
N ILE A 73 -13.28 -6.98 -12.53
CA ILE A 73 -14.08 -7.71 -11.53
C ILE A 73 -13.67 -7.30 -10.10
N GLY A 74 -12.38 -7.01 -9.90
CA GLY A 74 -11.69 -7.09 -8.63
C GLY A 74 -11.80 -5.87 -7.72
N LYS A 75 -12.52 -4.81 -8.11
CA LYS A 75 -12.63 -3.56 -7.33
C LYS A 75 -13.13 -3.78 -5.90
N SER A 76 -13.88 -4.85 -5.64
CA SER A 76 -14.41 -5.21 -4.32
C SER A 76 -13.75 -6.44 -3.67
N GLY A 77 -12.66 -6.96 -4.26
CA GLY A 77 -11.85 -8.02 -3.62
C GLY A 77 -12.36 -9.45 -3.77
N TYR A 78 -13.34 -9.69 -4.66
CA TYR A 78 -13.94 -11.02 -4.89
C TYR A 78 -13.45 -11.69 -6.18
N CYS A 79 -12.35 -11.23 -6.76
CA CYS A 79 -11.79 -11.88 -7.94
C CYS A 79 -10.85 -13.04 -7.54
N HIS A 80 -10.68 -13.99 -8.45
CA HIS A 80 -9.78 -15.13 -8.28
C HIS A 80 -8.30 -14.70 -8.08
N HIS A 81 -7.89 -13.49 -8.47
CA HIS A 81 -6.54 -13.00 -8.15
C HIS A 81 -6.36 -12.66 -6.66
N CYS A 82 -7.41 -12.17 -5.99
CA CYS A 82 -7.34 -11.91 -4.54
C CYS A 82 -7.26 -13.23 -3.77
N GLU A 83 -8.06 -14.21 -4.17
CA GLU A 83 -7.97 -15.58 -3.63
C GLU A 83 -6.59 -16.18 -3.89
N ALA A 84 -6.09 -16.12 -5.13
CA ALA A 84 -4.76 -16.64 -5.47
C ALA A 84 -3.64 -15.96 -4.68
N LEU A 85 -3.72 -14.64 -4.44
CA LEU A 85 -2.74 -13.93 -3.63
C LEU A 85 -2.76 -14.39 -2.17
N ALA A 86 -3.96 -14.58 -1.61
CA ALA A 86 -4.11 -15.10 -0.25
C ALA A 86 -3.44 -16.48 -0.11
N HIS A 87 -3.74 -17.40 -1.02
CA HIS A 87 -3.13 -18.74 -1.01
C HIS A 87 -1.63 -18.71 -1.32
N ALA A 88 -1.17 -17.87 -2.25
CA ALA A 88 0.26 -17.72 -2.54
C ALA A 88 1.03 -17.29 -1.29
N PHE A 89 0.49 -16.35 -0.52
CA PHE A 89 1.08 -15.94 0.75
C PHE A 89 1.03 -17.04 1.81
N LEU A 90 -0.09 -17.74 1.95
CA LEU A 90 -0.24 -18.82 2.94
C LEU A 90 0.68 -20.02 2.65
N LEU A 91 0.96 -20.31 1.38
CA LEU A 91 1.81 -21.43 0.96
C LEU A 91 3.31 -21.06 0.98
N TYR A 92 3.66 -19.86 0.52
CA TYR A 92 5.04 -19.44 0.30
C TYR A 92 5.31 -18.04 0.85
N PRO A 93 5.09 -17.80 2.16
CA PRO A 93 5.17 -16.46 2.73
C PRO A 93 6.56 -15.84 2.66
N GLU A 94 7.62 -16.64 2.56
CA GLU A 94 9.02 -16.22 2.40
C GLU A 94 9.29 -15.51 1.06
N THR A 95 8.44 -15.72 0.06
CA THR A 95 8.54 -15.04 -1.25
C THR A 95 8.10 -13.57 -1.18
N PHE A 96 7.50 -13.15 -0.06
CA PHE A 96 7.02 -11.79 0.17
C PHE A 96 8.02 -11.00 0.99
N THR A 97 8.65 -10.01 0.35
CA THR A 97 9.61 -9.15 1.04
C THR A 97 8.88 -8.23 2.03
N ALA A 98 9.30 -8.17 3.29
CA ALA A 98 8.75 -7.20 4.23
C ALA A 98 9.31 -5.80 3.94
N ILE A 99 8.44 -4.84 3.63
CA ILE A 99 8.83 -3.43 3.53
C ILE A 99 8.88 -2.84 4.94
N PRO A 100 10.05 -2.34 5.38
CA PRO A 100 10.17 -1.70 6.68
C PRO A 100 9.24 -0.48 6.80
N LYS A 101 8.80 -0.20 8.03
CA LYS A 101 8.18 1.08 8.32
C LYS A 101 9.29 2.14 8.35
N TYR A 102 9.24 3.09 7.44
CA TYR A 102 10.13 4.24 7.44
C TYR A 102 9.51 5.44 8.16
N THR A 103 10.38 6.28 8.69
CA THR A 103 10.09 7.58 9.27
C THR A 103 10.42 8.69 8.27
N MET A 104 10.04 9.94 8.57
CA MET A 104 10.48 11.07 7.76
C MET A 104 11.99 11.32 7.81
N ALA A 105 12.66 10.95 8.91
CA ALA A 105 14.11 10.99 8.99
C ALA A 105 14.77 10.05 7.96
N ASP A 106 14.18 8.87 7.74
CA ASP A 106 14.67 7.90 6.73
C ASP A 106 14.59 8.43 5.30
N VAL A 107 13.65 9.35 5.02
CA VAL A 107 13.54 9.99 3.71
C VAL A 107 14.80 10.80 3.42
N SER A 108 15.25 11.62 4.36
CA SER A 108 16.41 12.49 4.15
C SER A 108 17.71 11.70 3.99
N ALA A 109 17.75 10.46 4.49
CA ALA A 109 18.87 9.53 4.30
C ALA A 109 18.76 8.68 3.01
N ALA A 110 17.65 8.76 2.27
CA ALA A 110 17.43 7.96 1.06
C ALA A 110 18.17 8.57 -0.15
N THR A 111 19.35 8.02 -0.46
CA THR A 111 20.23 8.55 -1.54
C THR A 111 20.18 7.75 -2.84
N THR A 112 19.55 6.57 -2.86
CA THR A 112 19.40 5.75 -4.08
C THR A 112 17.94 5.68 -4.53
N PRO A 113 17.67 5.51 -5.83
CA PRO A 113 16.30 5.36 -6.35
C PRO A 113 15.51 4.24 -5.69
N GLU A 114 16.14 3.10 -5.39
CA GLU A 114 15.52 1.94 -4.75
C GLU A 114 15.11 2.27 -3.32
N ARG A 115 15.98 3.00 -2.58
CA ARG A 115 15.69 3.42 -1.22
C ARG A 115 14.59 4.46 -1.19
N ILE A 116 14.62 5.44 -2.09
CA ILE A 116 13.56 6.45 -2.24
C ILE A 116 12.22 5.76 -2.52
N HIS A 117 12.20 4.81 -3.45
CA HIS A 117 10.99 4.07 -3.80
C HIS A 117 10.46 3.25 -2.61
N SER A 118 11.33 2.55 -1.89
CA SER A 118 10.96 1.79 -0.68
C SER A 118 10.36 2.70 0.40
N VAL A 119 10.98 3.86 0.64
CA VAL A 119 10.51 4.84 1.62
C VAL A 119 9.14 5.40 1.23
N VAL A 120 9.00 5.93 0.02
CA VAL A 120 7.74 6.52 -0.47
C VAL A 120 6.60 5.50 -0.47
N ARG A 121 6.90 4.25 -0.83
CA ARG A 121 5.91 3.15 -0.82
C ARG A 121 5.40 2.85 0.59
N SER A 122 6.24 2.99 1.62
CA SER A 122 5.84 2.74 3.02
C SER A 122 4.94 3.83 3.63
N LEU A 123 5.05 5.07 3.14
CA LEU A 123 4.33 6.23 3.65
C LEU A 123 2.87 6.21 3.18
N ALA A 124 1.92 6.49 4.08
CA ALA A 124 0.53 6.71 3.67
C ALA A 124 0.35 8.20 3.36
N LEU A 125 -0.31 8.53 2.25
CA LEU A 125 -0.51 9.92 1.85
C LEU A 125 -1.18 10.74 2.97
N ALA A 126 -2.17 10.15 3.66
CA ALA A 126 -2.83 10.80 4.78
C ALA A 126 -1.87 11.21 5.90
N ALA A 127 -0.89 10.37 6.22
CA ALA A 127 0.07 10.64 7.28
C ALA A 127 1.06 11.74 6.87
N VAL A 128 1.51 11.74 5.61
CA VAL A 128 2.40 12.79 5.09
C VAL A 128 1.68 14.15 5.05
N ILE A 129 0.39 14.17 4.70
CA ILE A 129 -0.43 15.38 4.73
C ILE A 129 -0.63 15.87 6.16
N GLU A 130 -0.93 14.99 7.11
CA GLU A 130 -1.07 15.34 8.53
C GLU A 130 0.21 15.96 9.09
N GLU A 131 1.37 15.41 8.71
CA GLU A 131 2.67 15.97 9.12
C GLU A 131 2.94 17.35 8.49
N LEU A 132 2.49 17.59 7.26
CA LEU A 132 2.55 18.92 6.65
C LEU A 132 1.65 19.92 7.39
N GLU A 133 0.45 19.49 7.79
CA GLU A 133 -0.49 20.30 8.56
C GLU A 133 0.07 20.66 9.94
N GLN A 134 0.78 19.71 10.59
CA GLN A 134 1.52 19.96 11.84
C GLN A 134 2.67 20.96 11.65
N ASN A 135 3.20 21.09 10.44
CA ASN A 135 4.24 22.06 10.08
C ASN A 135 3.66 23.33 9.43
N ASN A 136 2.46 23.74 9.84
CA ASN A 136 1.76 24.96 9.41
C ASN A 136 1.42 25.03 7.90
N MET A 137 1.48 23.92 7.16
CA MET A 137 1.00 23.85 5.79
C MET A 137 -0.39 23.23 5.75
N ASN A 138 -1.43 24.06 5.67
CA ASN A 138 -2.80 23.56 5.51
C ASN A 138 -3.01 22.87 4.14
N LEU A 139 -4.02 21.99 4.05
CA LEU A 139 -4.34 21.25 2.83
C LEU A 139 -4.52 22.14 1.59
N LYS A 140 -5.10 23.34 1.74
CA LYS A 140 -5.27 24.30 0.66
C LYS A 140 -3.92 24.74 0.09
N GLY A 141 -2.97 25.11 0.94
CA GLY A 141 -1.61 25.49 0.55
C GLY A 141 -0.89 24.35 -0.16
N ILE A 142 -0.98 23.13 0.38
CA ILE A 142 -0.39 21.93 -0.23
C ILE A 142 -0.97 21.71 -1.64
N ALA A 143 -2.30 21.77 -1.78
CA ALA A 143 -3.00 21.56 -3.04
C ALA A 143 -2.58 22.59 -4.11
N VAL A 144 -2.49 23.87 -3.72
CA VAL A 144 -2.01 24.96 -4.59
C VAL A 144 -0.56 24.71 -5.04
N SER A 145 0.35 24.36 -4.13
CA SER A 145 1.74 24.07 -4.46
C SER A 145 1.92 22.90 -5.44
N MET A 146 0.93 22.01 -5.51
CA MET A 146 0.92 20.82 -6.38
C MET A 146 0.10 21.00 -7.65
N GLY A 147 -0.58 22.14 -7.83
CA GLY A 147 -1.46 22.37 -8.98
C GLY A 147 -2.67 21.43 -9.03
N VAL A 148 -3.17 20.99 -7.87
CA VAL A 148 -4.35 20.10 -7.76
C VAL A 148 -5.39 20.70 -6.82
N SER A 149 -6.63 20.17 -6.84
CA SER A 149 -7.66 20.57 -5.89
C SER A 149 -7.56 19.79 -4.57
N GLU A 150 -8.02 20.39 -3.46
CA GLU A 150 -8.13 19.69 -2.17
C GLU A 150 -8.99 18.42 -2.28
N GLN A 151 -10.08 18.49 -3.05
CA GLN A 151 -10.96 17.35 -3.31
C GLN A 151 -10.21 16.21 -4.01
N LYS A 152 -9.27 16.52 -4.92
CA LYS A 152 -8.42 15.51 -5.56
C LYS A 152 -7.54 14.82 -4.52
N ILE A 153 -6.87 15.56 -3.64
CA ILE A 153 -6.03 14.96 -2.58
C ILE A 153 -6.87 14.08 -1.66
N ARG A 154 -8.03 14.55 -1.20
CA ARG A 154 -8.95 13.76 -0.35
C ARG A 154 -9.43 12.48 -1.04
N SER A 155 -9.73 12.57 -2.34
CA SER A 155 -10.11 11.41 -3.16
C SER A 155 -8.97 10.39 -3.26
N LEU A 156 -7.73 10.85 -3.43
CA LEU A 156 -6.56 9.98 -3.47
C LEU A 156 -6.27 9.33 -2.11
N ILE A 157 -6.40 10.06 -1.00
CA ILE A 157 -6.33 9.49 0.36
C ILE A 157 -7.37 8.39 0.55
N LYS A 158 -8.62 8.65 0.16
CA LYS A 158 -9.70 7.65 0.25
C LYS A 158 -9.39 6.43 -0.62
N LYS A 159 -8.91 6.65 -1.85
CA LYS A 159 -8.54 5.59 -2.79
C LYS A 159 -7.42 4.73 -2.22
N GLU A 160 -6.38 5.33 -1.65
CA GLU A 160 -5.29 4.60 -0.99
C GLU A 160 -5.77 3.78 0.20
N ARG A 161 -6.62 4.34 1.06
CA ARG A 161 -7.21 3.58 2.18
C ARG A 161 -8.05 2.39 1.71
N GLN A 162 -8.70 2.51 0.56
CA GLN A 162 -9.58 1.47 0.01
C GLN A 162 -8.85 0.43 -0.84
N GLN A 163 -7.71 0.78 -1.45
CA GLN A 163 -7.00 -0.07 -2.41
C GLN A 163 -5.60 -0.47 -1.94
N GLY A 164 -5.11 0.11 -0.84
CA GLY A 164 -3.75 -0.03 -0.39
C GLY A 164 -2.79 0.79 -1.25
N ILE A 165 -1.67 0.19 -1.67
CA ILE A 165 -0.64 0.92 -2.42
C ILE A 165 -1.08 1.16 -3.86
N ILE A 166 -0.92 2.41 -4.28
CA ILE A 166 -1.23 2.88 -5.62
C ILE A 166 0.03 3.57 -6.14
N ASP A 167 0.69 2.95 -7.12
CA ASP A 167 1.94 3.48 -7.72
C ASP A 167 1.74 4.92 -8.23
N ASP A 168 0.55 5.24 -8.77
CA ASP A 168 0.20 6.57 -9.27
C ASP A 168 0.24 7.68 -8.20
N LEU A 169 0.31 7.32 -6.90
CA LEU A 169 0.46 8.28 -5.80
C LEU A 169 1.92 8.64 -5.54
N THR A 170 2.88 7.92 -6.12
CA THR A 170 4.31 8.12 -5.87
C THR A 170 4.76 9.56 -6.13
N PRO A 171 4.40 10.21 -7.27
CA PRO A 171 4.79 11.61 -7.50
C PRO A 171 4.21 12.57 -6.46
N LEU A 172 2.95 12.36 -6.06
CA LEU A 172 2.28 13.19 -5.07
C LEU A 172 2.95 13.05 -3.69
N LYS A 173 3.24 11.83 -3.27
CA LYS A 173 3.95 11.56 -2.01
C LYS A 173 5.35 12.16 -2.02
N LEU A 174 6.09 12.02 -3.13
CA LEU A 174 7.40 12.65 -3.29
C LEU A 174 7.32 14.18 -3.17
N ALA A 175 6.32 14.81 -3.79
CA ALA A 175 6.10 16.25 -3.65
C ALA A 175 5.79 16.65 -2.20
N CYS A 176 4.92 15.89 -1.50
CA CYS A 176 4.61 16.15 -0.09
C CYS A 176 5.84 16.01 0.80
N VAL A 177 6.63 14.97 0.56
CA VAL A 177 7.88 14.70 1.26
C VAL A 177 8.91 15.81 1.03
N TRP A 178 9.03 16.30 -0.20
CA TRP A 178 9.89 17.45 -0.51
C TRP A 178 9.44 18.71 0.23
N LEU A 179 8.13 18.98 0.29
CA LEU A 179 7.58 20.09 1.08
C LEU A 179 7.93 19.95 2.56
N LEU A 180 7.83 18.74 3.14
CA LEU A 180 8.25 18.49 4.52
C LEU A 180 9.73 18.79 4.73
N GLN A 181 10.61 18.41 3.81
CA GLN A 181 12.03 18.73 3.92
C GLN A 181 12.33 20.23 3.81
N LYS A 182 11.49 20.98 3.09
CA LYS A 182 11.66 22.43 2.90
C LYS A 182 11.03 23.28 4.00
N PHE A 183 9.88 22.87 4.51
CA PHE A 183 9.05 23.67 5.41
C PHE A 183 8.85 23.04 6.78
N GLY A 184 9.17 21.75 6.95
CA GLY A 184 8.94 20.98 8.17
C GLY A 184 9.92 21.25 9.33
N SER A 185 10.52 22.44 9.39
CA SER A 185 11.57 22.83 10.36
C SER A 185 12.93 22.17 10.05
N ARG A 186 13.87 22.87 9.41
CA ARG A 186 14.89 23.68 10.12
C ARG A 186 14.32 24.54 11.25
N GLY A 187 14.28 23.96 12.45
CA GLY A 187 14.06 24.66 13.71
C GLY A 187 14.87 23.96 14.79
N ALA A 188 15.98 24.60 15.17
CA ALA A 188 17.04 24.18 16.10
C ALA A 188 18.04 23.14 15.57
#